data_AF-A0A0K8V9S0-F1
#
_entry.id   AF-A0A0K8V9S0-F1
#
_cell.length_a   1.000
_cell.length_b   1.000
_cell.length_c   1.000
_cell.angle_alpha   90.00
_cell.angle_beta   90.00
_cell.angle_gamma   90.00
#
_symmetry.space_group_name_H-M   'P 1'
#
loop_
_entity.id
_entity.type
_entity.pdbx_description
1 polymer ?
#
loop_
_entity_poly.entity_id
_entity_poly.type
_entity_poly.pdbx_seq_one_letter_code
_entity_poly.pdbx_strand_id
1 'polypeptide(L)'
;NGKRVPNAFENRALPHFEKFSAIPAARGFVQNSFYSGLTPTEFFFHTMAGREGLVDTAVKTAETGYLQRRLVKCLEDLVVHYDGSVRNAIGEIVELIYGGDGLDPVFMEVKNKPVDLVRQLNHLRATMPDRKSTPQAAADISPVVRKILTEDQFTMSRKDFQSEIM
;
A
#
# COMPACT_ATOMS: atom_id res chain seq x y z
N ASN A 1 1.84 23.59 11.14
CA ASN A 1 3.29 23.64 11.53
C ASN A 1 3.68 22.81 12.76
N GLY A 2 2.83 21.90 13.26
CA GLY A 2 3.19 20.96 14.34
C GLY A 2 3.44 21.57 15.74
N LYS A 3 3.40 22.90 15.86
CA LYS A 3 3.49 23.61 17.14
C LYS A 3 2.11 23.66 17.82
N ARG A 4 2.09 23.79 19.15
CA ARG A 4 0.88 24.10 19.93
C ARG A 4 0.30 25.46 19.54
N VAL A 5 -0.94 25.72 19.95
CA VAL A 5 -1.65 26.98 19.65
C VAL A 5 -0.77 28.18 20.05
N PRO A 6 -0.49 29.11 19.13
CA PRO A 6 0.37 30.25 19.40
C PRO A 6 -0.31 31.27 20.32
N ASN A 7 0.49 32.16 20.90
CA ASN A 7 -0.04 33.30 21.65
C ASN A 7 -0.61 34.32 20.65
N ALA A 8 -1.94 34.39 20.55
CA ALA A 8 -2.63 35.34 19.68
C ALA A 8 -2.80 36.73 20.33
N PHE A 9 -2.77 36.81 21.66
CA PHE A 9 -2.84 38.04 22.45
C PHE A 9 -1.52 38.29 23.18
N GLU A 10 -1.42 39.40 23.93
CA GLU A 10 -0.28 39.74 24.80
C GLU A 10 0.15 38.56 25.70
N ASN A 11 1.06 37.74 25.21
CA ASN A 11 1.65 36.58 25.88
C ASN A 11 0.64 35.50 26.35
N ARG A 12 -0.48 35.32 25.65
CA ARG A 12 -1.47 34.26 25.94
C ARG A 12 -2.26 33.86 24.69
N ALA A 13 -2.84 32.66 24.68
CA ALA A 13 -3.63 32.16 23.56
C ALA A 13 -5.06 32.75 23.51
N LEU A 14 -5.73 32.90 24.66
CA LEU A 14 -7.06 33.49 24.80
C LEU A 14 -7.09 34.54 25.92
N PRO A 15 -7.98 35.54 25.87
CA PRO A 15 -8.07 36.58 26.89
C PRO A 15 -8.58 36.06 28.25
N HIS A 16 -9.09 34.83 28.30
CA HIS A 16 -9.61 34.18 29.51
C HIS A 16 -8.52 33.52 30.36
N PHE A 17 -7.28 33.44 29.86
CA PHE A 17 -6.14 32.93 30.61
C PHE A 17 -5.25 34.08 31.10
N GLU A 18 -4.55 33.84 32.21
CA GLU A 18 -3.55 34.77 32.71
C GLU A 18 -2.39 34.94 31.71
N LYS A 19 -1.76 36.11 31.76
CA LYS A 19 -0.58 36.40 30.93
C LYS A 19 0.53 35.39 31.25
N PHE A 20 1.22 34.91 30.22
CA PHE A 20 2.31 33.91 30.32
C PHE A 20 1.90 32.52 30.84
N SER A 21 0.62 32.23 30.98
CA SER A 21 0.16 30.92 31.44
C SER A 21 0.57 29.79 30.49
N ALA A 22 1.24 28.77 31.02
CA ALA A 22 1.74 27.61 30.28
C ALA A 22 0.98 26.32 30.62
N ILE A 23 -0.15 26.40 31.32
CA ILE A 23 -0.97 25.23 31.64
C ILE A 23 -1.50 24.58 30.35
N PRO A 24 -1.76 23.25 30.34
CA PRO A 24 -2.26 22.55 29.16
C PRO A 24 -3.50 23.20 28.52
N ALA A 25 -4.48 23.59 29.35
CA ALA A 25 -5.70 24.25 28.90
C ALA A 25 -5.43 25.59 28.20
N ALA A 26 -4.42 26.37 28.63
CA ALA A 26 -4.05 27.65 28.03
C ALA A 26 -3.28 27.48 26.70
N ARG A 27 -2.78 26.28 26.41
CA ARG A 27 -2.02 25.94 25.19
C ARG A 27 -2.80 25.06 24.20
N GLY A 28 -4.12 24.99 24.36
CA GLY A 28 -5.01 24.31 23.42
C GLY A 28 -5.15 22.81 23.64
N PHE A 29 -4.91 22.31 24.85
CA PHE A 29 -5.26 20.94 25.21
C PHE A 29 -6.76 20.84 25.50
N VAL A 30 -7.43 19.94 24.79
CA VAL A 30 -8.85 19.60 25.01
C VAL A 30 -8.91 18.32 25.84
N GLN A 31 -9.44 18.42 27.05
CA GLN A 31 -9.54 17.30 27.98
C GLN A 31 -10.87 16.55 27.81
N ASN A 32 -11.94 17.29 27.57
CA ASN A 32 -13.27 16.70 27.46
C ASN A 32 -13.50 15.99 26.12
N SER A 33 -14.32 14.94 26.16
CA SER A 33 -14.77 14.22 24.98
C SER A 33 -15.96 14.91 24.30
N PHE A 34 -16.25 14.57 23.05
CA PHE A 34 -17.47 15.03 22.38
C PHE A 34 -18.75 14.56 23.08
N TYR A 35 -18.71 13.41 23.78
CA TYR A 35 -19.85 12.89 24.54
C TYR A 35 -20.16 13.74 25.78
N SER A 36 -19.13 14.12 26.54
CA SER A 36 -19.25 14.97 27.73
C SER A 36 -19.52 16.45 27.41
N GLY A 37 -19.31 16.85 26.15
CA GLY A 37 -19.37 18.24 25.71
C GLY A 37 -18.06 18.98 25.94
N LEU A 38 -17.84 20.03 25.14
CA LEU A 38 -16.64 20.86 25.20
C LEU A 38 -16.93 22.16 25.95
N THR A 39 -16.00 22.61 26.76
CA THR A 39 -16.05 23.96 27.32
C THR A 39 -15.84 25.01 26.21
N PRO A 40 -16.26 26.27 26.41
CA PRO A 40 -16.12 27.30 25.37
C PRO A 40 -14.68 27.50 24.85
N THR A 41 -13.68 27.40 25.73
CA THR A 41 -12.26 27.50 25.36
C THR A 41 -11.80 26.28 24.56
N GLU A 42 -12.19 25.07 24.97
CA GLU A 42 -11.89 23.84 24.25
C GLU A 42 -12.53 23.81 22.86
N PHE A 43 -13.80 24.23 22.75
CA PHE A 43 -14.49 24.35 21.47
C PHE A 43 -13.74 25.29 20.52
N PHE A 44 -13.27 26.45 21.01
CA PHE A 44 -12.51 27.40 20.21
C PHE A 44 -11.16 26.86 19.75
N PHE A 45 -10.42 26.16 20.63
CA PHE A 45 -9.18 25.50 20.21
C PHE A 45 -9.41 24.35 19.23
N HIS A 46 -10.52 23.62 19.38
CA HIS A 46 -10.90 22.58 18.44
C HIS A 46 -11.21 23.12 17.04
N THR A 47 -11.94 24.24 16.94
CA THR A 47 -12.22 24.87 15.63
C THR A 47 -10.97 25.43 14.95
N MET A 48 -9.99 25.94 15.72
CA MET A 48 -8.67 26.32 15.17
C MET A 48 -7.98 25.15 14.47
N ALA A 49 -7.94 23.97 15.11
CA ALA A 49 -7.35 22.78 14.54
C ALA A 49 -8.14 22.26 13.33
N GLY A 50 -9.49 22.27 13.41
CA GLY A 50 -10.36 21.88 12.30
C GLY A 50 -10.13 22.71 11.03
N ARG A 51 -9.87 24.01 11.17
CA ARG A 51 -9.54 24.88 10.04
C ARG A 51 -8.22 24.48 9.36
N GLU A 52 -7.19 24.11 10.13
CA GLU A 52 -5.91 23.65 9.55
C GLU A 52 -6.14 22.40 8.70
N GLY A 53 -6.93 21.44 9.18
CA GLY A 53 -7.27 20.24 8.41
C GLY A 53 -8.03 20.53 7.11
N LEU A 54 -9.01 21.44 7.14
CA LEU A 54 -9.77 21.84 5.94
C LEU A 54 -8.87 22.53 4.90
N VAL A 55 -8.02 23.46 5.34
CA VAL A 55 -7.12 24.18 4.46
C VAL A 55 -6.05 23.25 3.89
N ASP A 56 -5.45 22.40 4.73
CA ASP A 56 -4.44 21.43 4.30
C ASP A 56 -4.97 20.45 3.25
N THR A 57 -6.18 19.93 3.47
CA THR A 57 -6.86 19.06 2.49
C THR A 57 -7.08 19.79 1.17
N ALA A 58 -7.56 21.04 1.22
CA ALA A 58 -7.85 21.83 0.01
C ALA A 58 -6.58 22.20 -0.78
N VAL A 59 -5.48 22.51 -0.09
CA VAL A 59 -4.22 22.93 -0.73
C VAL A 59 -3.48 21.74 -1.32
N LYS A 60 -3.43 20.61 -0.62
CA LYS A 60 -2.68 19.42 -1.06
C LYS A 60 -3.20 18.82 -2.37
N THR A 61 -4.48 18.97 -2.68
CA THR A 61 -5.07 18.45 -3.93
C THR A 61 -4.42 19.07 -5.18
N ALA A 62 -4.10 20.36 -5.15
CA ALA A 62 -3.52 21.03 -6.31
C ALA A 62 -2.11 20.50 -6.62
N GLU A 63 -1.30 20.27 -5.59
CA GLU A 63 0.06 19.76 -5.74
C GLU A 63 0.08 18.30 -6.23
N THR A 64 -0.72 17.43 -5.60
CA THR A 64 -0.78 16.00 -5.98
C THR A 64 -1.36 15.82 -7.38
N GLY A 65 -2.41 16.57 -7.74
CA GLY A 65 -3.01 16.53 -9.07
C GLY A 65 -2.07 17.04 -10.16
N TYR A 66 -1.32 18.11 -9.90
CA TYR A 66 -0.35 18.62 -10.86
C TYR A 66 0.83 17.67 -11.06
N LEU A 67 1.34 17.06 -9.98
CA LEU A 67 2.35 16.02 -10.06
C LEU A 67 1.88 14.83 -10.90
N GLN A 68 0.68 14.33 -10.62
CA GLN A 68 0.07 13.24 -11.39
C GLN A 68 -0.03 13.60 -12.88
N ARG A 69 -0.56 14.79 -13.22
CA ARG A 69 -0.69 15.23 -14.61
C ARG A 69 0.65 15.25 -15.33
N ARG A 70 1.71 15.75 -14.68
CA ARG A 70 3.06 15.78 -15.25
C ARG A 70 3.57 14.37 -15.51
N LEU A 71 3.44 13.47 -14.54
CA LEU A 71 3.89 12.08 -14.68
C LEU A 71 3.13 11.34 -15.78
N VAL A 72 1.80 11.48 -15.84
CA VAL A 72 0.98 10.89 -16.90
C VAL A 72 1.44 11.38 -18.26
N LYS A 73 1.64 12.69 -18.43
CA LYS A 73 2.09 13.26 -19.71
C LYS A 73 3.52 12.86 -20.10
N CYS A 74 4.38 12.54 -19.14
CA CYS A 74 5.73 12.06 -19.43
C CYS A 74 5.78 10.56 -19.78
N LEU A 75 4.78 9.77 -19.35
CA LEU A 75 4.80 8.32 -19.46
C LEU A 75 3.73 7.75 -20.41
N GLU A 76 2.85 8.59 -20.98
CA GLU A 76 1.74 8.15 -21.83
C GLU A 76 2.16 7.46 -23.13
N ASP A 77 3.38 7.70 -23.58
CA ASP A 77 3.95 7.11 -24.81
C ASP A 77 4.60 5.74 -24.59
N LEU A 78 4.71 5.27 -23.35
CA LEU A 78 5.38 4.00 -23.04
C LEU A 78 4.46 2.81 -23.28
N VAL A 79 4.92 1.84 -24.08
CA VAL A 79 4.18 0.63 -24.43
C VAL A 79 5.07 -0.61 -24.33
N VAL A 80 4.49 -1.72 -23.88
CA VAL A 80 5.13 -3.04 -23.85
C VAL A 80 4.99 -3.70 -25.24
N HIS A 81 6.10 -4.07 -25.85
CA HIS A 81 6.13 -4.77 -27.13
C HIS A 81 6.06 -6.30 -26.96
N TYR A 82 5.84 -7.02 -28.06
CA TYR A 82 5.73 -8.49 -28.07
C TYR A 82 6.96 -9.24 -27.55
N ASP A 83 8.13 -8.59 -27.54
CA ASP A 83 9.37 -9.13 -26.97
C ASP A 83 9.50 -8.90 -25.45
N GLY A 84 8.51 -8.25 -24.82
CA GLY A 84 8.51 -7.92 -23.40
C GLY A 84 9.27 -6.64 -23.03
N SER A 85 9.84 -5.93 -24.02
CA SER A 85 10.53 -4.66 -23.80
C SER A 85 9.56 -3.48 -23.73
N VAL A 86 9.89 -2.47 -22.92
CA VAL A 86 9.14 -1.22 -22.83
C VAL A 86 9.83 -0.18 -23.70
N ARG A 87 9.09 0.39 -24.66
CA ARG A 87 9.63 1.37 -25.60
C ARG A 87 8.77 2.63 -25.64
N ASN A 88 9.40 3.75 -26.02
CA ASN A 88 8.69 5.00 -26.29
C ASN A 88 8.17 5.07 -27.73
N ALA A 89 7.45 6.14 -28.08
CA ALA A 89 6.88 6.36 -29.40
C ALA A 89 7.92 6.44 -30.55
N ILE A 90 9.19 6.74 -30.25
CA ILE A 90 10.28 6.80 -31.24
C ILE A 90 10.96 5.43 -31.42
N GLY A 91 10.62 4.46 -30.56
CA GLY A 91 11.16 3.10 -30.58
C GLY A 91 12.43 2.91 -29.73
N GLU A 92 12.79 3.89 -28.91
CA GLU A 92 13.89 3.76 -27.95
C GLU A 92 13.48 2.84 -26.80
N ILE A 93 14.39 1.93 -26.41
CA ILE A 93 14.14 0.96 -25.33
C ILE A 93 14.40 1.65 -23.99
N VAL A 94 13.37 1.71 -23.16
CA VAL A 94 13.43 2.24 -21.78
C VAL A 94 13.73 1.12 -20.79
N GLU A 95 13.11 -0.05 -20.98
CA GLU A 95 13.31 -1.22 -20.13
C GLU A 95 13.39 -2.49 -21.01
N LEU A 96 14.35 -3.37 -20.73
CA LEU A 96 14.54 -4.61 -21.51
C LEU A 96 13.46 -5.65 -21.21
N ILE A 97 13.04 -5.74 -19.94
CA ILE A 97 11.99 -6.64 -19.46
C ILE A 97 11.07 -5.78 -18.59
N TYR A 98 9.79 -5.68 -18.93
CA TYR A 98 8.80 -4.92 -18.16
C TYR A 98 8.85 -5.27 -16.67
N GLY A 99 9.07 -4.28 -15.81
CA GLY A 99 9.08 -4.48 -14.35
C GLY A 99 10.23 -5.35 -13.83
N GLY A 100 11.22 -5.67 -14.67
CA GLY A 100 12.33 -6.59 -14.38
C GLY A 100 11.97 -8.09 -14.39
N ASP A 101 10.71 -8.45 -14.14
CA ASP A 101 10.22 -9.84 -14.07
C ASP A 101 9.18 -10.18 -15.16
N GLY A 102 8.70 -9.19 -15.91
CA GLY A 102 7.67 -9.35 -16.94
C GLY A 102 6.27 -9.60 -16.37
N LEU A 103 6.06 -9.36 -15.08
CA LEU A 103 4.78 -9.60 -14.41
C LEU A 103 3.97 -8.31 -14.27
N ASP A 104 2.71 -8.37 -14.71
CA ASP A 104 1.77 -7.27 -14.52
C ASP A 104 1.25 -7.25 -13.06
N PRO A 105 1.42 -6.14 -12.32
CA PRO A 105 0.89 -5.98 -10.97
C PRO A 105 -0.61 -6.25 -10.83
N VAL A 106 -1.41 -6.08 -11.89
CA VAL A 106 -2.86 -6.37 -11.90
C VAL A 106 -3.14 -7.86 -11.75
N PHE A 107 -2.24 -8.73 -12.25
CA PHE A 107 -2.39 -10.18 -12.15
C PHE A 107 -1.66 -10.79 -10.94
N MET A 108 -1.09 -9.97 -10.06
CA MET A 108 -0.42 -10.46 -8.85
C MET A 108 -1.44 -10.77 -7.75
N GLU A 109 -1.48 -12.02 -7.26
CA GLU A 109 -2.36 -12.39 -6.15
C GLU A 109 -1.97 -11.74 -4.81
N VAL A 110 -0.68 -11.50 -4.60
CA VAL A 110 -0.13 -10.93 -3.35
C VAL A 110 0.92 -9.87 -3.68
N LYS A 111 1.20 -9.00 -2.72
CA LYS A 111 2.32 -8.07 -2.79
C LYS A 111 3.61 -8.81 -3.19
N ASN A 112 4.11 -8.48 -4.38
CA ASN A 112 5.34 -9.01 -4.98
C ASN A 112 5.34 -10.53 -5.25
N LYS A 113 4.17 -11.18 -5.37
CA LYS A 113 4.10 -12.59 -5.76
C LYS A 113 2.95 -12.83 -6.73
N PRO A 114 3.18 -13.54 -7.85
CA PRO A 114 2.12 -13.87 -8.79
C PRO A 114 1.08 -14.81 -8.17
N VAL A 115 1.50 -15.74 -7.31
CA VAL A 115 0.61 -16.75 -6.72
C VAL A 115 0.85 -16.88 -5.21
N ASP A 116 -0.24 -16.94 -4.44
CA ASP A 116 -0.22 -17.30 -3.02
C ASP A 116 -0.36 -18.81 -2.82
N LEU A 117 0.78 -19.52 -2.81
CA LEU A 117 0.80 -20.98 -2.62
C LEU A 117 0.16 -21.42 -1.30
N VAL A 118 0.21 -20.61 -0.24
CA VAL A 118 -0.39 -20.96 1.06
C VAL A 118 -1.91 -20.89 0.97
N ARG A 119 -2.44 -19.83 0.34
CA ARG A 119 -3.87 -19.71 0.07
C ARG A 119 -4.37 -20.84 -0.82
N GLN A 120 -3.64 -21.14 -1.90
CA GLN A 120 -3.99 -22.23 -2.82
C GLN A 120 -3.97 -23.59 -2.10
N LEU A 121 -2.96 -23.87 -1.28
CA LEU A 121 -2.89 -25.10 -0.50
C LEU A 121 -4.06 -25.23 0.49
N ASN A 122 -4.41 -24.14 1.18
CA ASN A 122 -5.55 -24.13 2.10
C ASN A 122 -6.88 -24.29 1.37
N HIS A 123 -7.02 -23.69 0.19
CA HIS A 123 -8.19 -23.87 -0.67
C HIS A 123 -8.32 -25.33 -1.12
N LEU A 124 -7.23 -25.95 -1.59
CA LEU A 124 -7.21 -27.36 -1.96
C LEU A 124 -7.57 -28.28 -0.79
N ARG A 125 -7.02 -28.04 0.41
CA ARG A 125 -7.37 -28.80 1.61
C ARG A 125 -8.85 -28.70 1.98
N ALA A 126 -9.48 -27.56 1.72
CA ALA A 126 -10.90 -27.34 1.99
C ALA A 126 -11.79 -27.98 0.91
N THR A 127 -11.42 -27.84 -0.36
CA THR A 127 -12.21 -28.32 -1.51
C THR A 127 -12.04 -29.84 -1.73
N MET A 128 -10.85 -30.38 -1.46
CA MET A 128 -10.50 -31.79 -1.64
C MET A 128 -9.91 -32.37 -0.35
N PRO A 129 -10.72 -32.60 0.69
CA PRO A 129 -10.24 -33.18 1.94
C PRO A 129 -9.92 -34.66 1.77
N ASP A 130 -8.64 -35.01 1.69
CA ASP A 130 -8.19 -36.41 1.77
C ASP A 130 -7.87 -36.78 3.22
N ARG A 131 -8.66 -37.71 3.77
CA ARG A 131 -8.48 -38.26 5.13
C ARG A 131 -7.95 -39.69 5.14
N LYS A 132 -7.80 -40.31 3.97
CA LYS A 132 -7.45 -41.73 3.84
C LYS A 132 -5.97 -41.93 3.55
N SER A 133 -5.34 -41.01 2.82
CA SER A 133 -3.91 -41.09 2.55
C SER A 133 -3.09 -40.76 3.79
N THR A 134 -1.99 -41.50 3.96
CA THR A 134 -0.97 -41.19 4.95
C THR A 134 -0.09 -40.05 4.46
N PRO A 135 0.30 -39.08 5.31
CA PRO A 135 1.25 -38.04 4.95
C PRO A 135 2.55 -38.66 4.43
N GLN A 136 3.05 -38.16 3.30
CA GLN A 136 4.36 -38.57 2.81
C GLN A 136 5.48 -37.98 3.67
N ALA A 137 6.55 -38.75 3.87
CA ALA A 137 7.76 -38.25 4.50
C ALA A 137 8.48 -37.27 3.57
N ALA A 138 9.22 -36.32 4.13
CA ALA A 138 9.91 -35.28 3.34
C ALA A 138 10.85 -35.86 2.26
N ALA A 139 11.46 -37.03 2.53
CA ALA A 139 12.34 -37.72 1.59
C ALA A 139 11.61 -38.25 0.34
N ASP A 140 10.31 -38.54 0.45
CA ASP A 140 9.51 -39.15 -0.61
C ASP A 140 8.84 -38.11 -1.52
N ILE A 141 8.88 -36.81 -1.15
CA ILE A 141 8.22 -35.74 -1.90
C ILE A 141 8.91 -35.52 -3.25
N SER A 142 10.23 -35.33 -3.25
CA SER A 142 11.00 -35.09 -4.49
C SER A 142 10.84 -36.18 -5.56
N PRO A 143 10.92 -37.51 -5.26
CA PRO A 143 10.71 -38.53 -6.27
C PRO A 143 9.27 -38.58 -6.80
N VAL A 144 8.27 -38.29 -5.96
CA VAL A 144 6.87 -38.25 -6.37
C VAL A 144 6.61 -37.05 -7.28
N VAL A 145 7.13 -35.87 -6.94
CA VAL A 145 7.04 -34.67 -7.78
C VAL A 145 7.69 -34.91 -9.14
N ARG A 146 8.87 -35.55 -9.19
CA ARG A 146 9.52 -35.93 -10.45
C ARG A 146 8.64 -36.82 -11.32
N LYS A 147 7.96 -37.79 -10.72
CA LYS A 147 7.05 -38.68 -11.44
C LYS A 147 5.84 -37.90 -11.98
N ILE A 148 5.26 -36.99 -11.18
CA ILE A 148 4.12 -36.17 -11.60
C ILE A 148 4.52 -35.23 -12.75
N LEU A 149 5.70 -34.60 -12.70
CA LEU A 149 6.18 -33.72 -13.77
C LEU A 149 6.39 -34.44 -15.11
N THR A 150 6.45 -35.77 -15.14
CA THR A 150 6.54 -36.56 -16.38
C THR A 150 5.18 -36.88 -17.01
N GLU A 151 4.06 -36.58 -16.34
CA GLU A 151 2.72 -36.82 -16.86
C GLU A 151 2.35 -35.86 -17.99
N ASP A 152 1.42 -36.27 -18.86
CA ASP A 152 1.00 -35.52 -20.07
C ASP A 152 0.52 -34.09 -19.76
N GLN A 153 -0.04 -33.89 -18.57
CA GLN A 153 -0.51 -32.59 -18.08
C GLN A 153 0.62 -31.56 -17.88
N PHE A 154 1.87 -32.00 -17.69
CA PHE A 154 3.03 -31.13 -17.48
C PHE A 154 3.99 -31.11 -18.67
N THR A 155 3.70 -31.81 -19.76
CA THR A 155 4.59 -31.87 -20.93
C THR A 155 4.77 -30.52 -21.62
N MET A 156 3.77 -29.63 -21.52
CA MET A 156 3.85 -28.26 -22.05
C MET A 156 4.39 -27.22 -21.04
N SER A 157 4.84 -27.65 -19.85
CA SER A 157 5.39 -26.74 -18.84
C SER A 157 6.73 -26.15 -19.30
N ARG A 158 7.00 -24.89 -18.91
CA ARG A 158 8.27 -24.22 -19.23
C ARG A 158 9.44 -24.95 -18.55
N LYS A 159 10.60 -24.98 -19.20
CA LYS A 159 11.82 -25.59 -18.64
C LYS A 159 12.23 -24.94 -17.32
N ASP A 160 12.07 -23.63 -17.22
CA ASP A 160 12.41 -22.84 -16.03
C ASP A 160 11.55 -23.26 -14.83
N PHE A 161 10.25 -23.52 -15.06
CA PHE A 161 9.33 -24.05 -14.06
C PHE A 161 9.73 -25.45 -13.57
N GLN A 162 10.19 -26.32 -14.48
CA GLN A 162 10.68 -27.65 -14.12
C GLN A 162 11.96 -27.57 -13.27
N SER A 163 12.81 -26.57 -13.51
CA SER A 163 14.02 -26.35 -12.71
C SER A 163 13.76 -25.69 -11.35
N GLU A 164 12.72 -24.86 -11.21
CA GLU A 164 12.39 -24.21 -9.93
C GLU A 164 11.70 -25.15 -8.93
N ILE A 165 10.95 -26.13 -9.42
CA ILE A 165 10.25 -27.11 -8.56
C ILE A 165 11.18 -28.22 -8.03
N MET A 166 12.30 -28.45 -8.71
CA MET A 166 13.28 -29.51 -8.44
C MET A 166 14.33 -29.11 -7.40
#